data_AF-A0A0U1P9Q9-F1
#
_entry.id   AF-A0A0U1P9Q9-F1
#
_cell.length_a   1.000
_cell.length_b   1.000
_cell.length_c   1.000
_cell.angle_alpha   90.00
_cell.angle_beta   90.00
_cell.angle_gamma   90.00
#
_symmetry.space_group_name_H-M   'P 1'
#
loop_
_entity.id
_entity.type
_entity.pdbx_description
1 polymer ?
#
loop_
_entity_poly.entity_id
_entity_poly.type
_entity_poly.pdbx_seq_one_letter_code
_entity_poly.pdbx_strand_id
1 'polypeptide(L)'
;MRLTRRGWNNIIIIGVLCFIAIIKLPDLLRERFAPKDSVTQVVAEQASNVPNTVFVLSPDLFIQRVVFPHFTLKQSNGQWQSSSNLSISASELVQRWQHLQGTVVDEATISKLSLQLPPPQTVEVWGKQQAEPIRLTVYALPKFWLFNNGQHWVAVSVAEDYLFPTSLSNNK
;
A
#
# COMPACT_ATOMS: atom_id res chain seq x y z
N MET A 1 53.89 18.15 -16.48
CA MET A 1 54.31 16.89 -15.81
C MET A 1 53.78 15.71 -16.62
N ARG A 2 54.66 14.89 -17.22
CA ARG A 2 54.25 13.71 -17.99
C ARG A 2 53.89 12.59 -17.02
N LEU A 3 52.61 12.27 -16.92
CA LEU A 3 52.13 11.13 -16.13
C LEU A 3 52.69 9.84 -16.77
N THR A 4 53.60 9.17 -16.07
CA THR A 4 54.17 7.87 -16.44
C THR A 4 53.04 6.85 -16.62
N ARG A 5 53.19 5.85 -17.52
CA ARG A 5 52.17 4.82 -17.84
C ARG A 5 51.45 4.22 -16.62
N ARG A 6 52.12 4.14 -15.47
CA ARG A 6 51.57 3.64 -14.20
C ARG A 6 50.52 4.59 -13.55
N GLY A 7 50.67 5.91 -13.71
CA GLY A 7 49.71 6.90 -13.21
C GLY A 7 48.40 6.94 -14.01
N TRP A 8 48.49 6.73 -15.33
CA TRP A 8 47.32 6.61 -16.20
C TRP A 8 46.46 5.38 -15.86
N ASN A 9 47.07 4.26 -15.48
CA ASN A 9 46.30 3.09 -15.06
C ASN A 9 45.49 3.37 -13.79
N ASN A 10 46.06 4.13 -12.84
CA ASN A 10 45.35 4.51 -11.63
C ASN A 10 44.19 5.49 -11.91
N ILE A 11 44.39 6.41 -12.86
CA ILE A 11 43.34 7.33 -13.33
C ILE A 11 42.21 6.59 -14.04
N ILE A 12 42.54 5.56 -14.85
CA ILE A 12 41.54 4.71 -15.51
C ILE A 12 40.76 3.89 -14.47
N ILE A 13 41.44 3.32 -13.47
CA ILE A 13 40.79 2.60 -12.37
C ILE A 13 39.85 3.51 -11.58
N ILE A 14 40.29 4.72 -11.23
CA ILE A 14 39.46 5.73 -10.53
C ILE A 14 38.27 6.15 -11.39
N GLY A 15 38.48 6.35 -12.70
CA GLY A 15 37.41 6.69 -13.65
C GLY A 15 36.34 5.58 -13.76
N VAL A 16 36.77 4.32 -13.83
CA VAL A 16 35.88 3.16 -13.86
C VAL A 16 35.12 3.00 -12.54
N LEU A 17 35.78 3.19 -11.39
CA LEU A 17 35.14 3.17 -10.07
C LEU A 17 34.09 4.28 -9.92
N CYS A 18 34.40 5.51 -10.35
CA CYS A 18 33.43 6.61 -10.35
C CYS A 18 32.25 6.35 -11.30
N PHE A 19 32.50 5.75 -12.47
CA PHE A 19 31.46 5.43 -13.43
C PHE A 19 30.51 4.33 -12.92
N ILE A 20 31.04 3.26 -12.32
CA ILE A 20 30.25 2.23 -11.64
C ILE A 20 29.46 2.84 -10.47
N ALA A 21 30.09 3.72 -9.69
CA ALA A 21 29.43 4.40 -8.59
C ALA A 21 28.26 5.27 -9.09
N ILE A 22 28.41 6.04 -10.16
CA ILE A 22 27.32 6.88 -10.73
C ILE A 22 26.15 6.04 -11.25
N ILE A 23 26.42 4.89 -11.88
CA ILE A 23 25.37 3.97 -12.35
C ILE A 23 24.61 3.35 -11.17
N LYS A 24 25.29 3.06 -10.05
CA LYS A 24 24.69 2.45 -8.85
C LYS A 24 24.19 3.45 -7.81
N LEU A 25 24.54 4.73 -7.92
CA LEU A 25 24.11 5.79 -7.01
C LEU A 25 22.59 6.03 -7.01
N PRO A 26 21.85 6.01 -8.14
CA PRO A 26 20.40 6.18 -8.10
C PRO A 26 19.69 5.03 -7.37
N ASP A 27 20.25 3.81 -7.40
CA ASP A 27 19.72 2.66 -6.65
C ASP A 27 19.92 2.85 -5.14
N LEU A 28 21.10 3.31 -4.70
CA LEU A 28 21.39 3.58 -3.28
C LEU A 28 20.66 4.82 -2.73
N LEU A 29 20.42 5.83 -3.56
CA LEU A 29 19.57 6.97 -3.19
C LEU A 29 18.12 6.51 -3.04
N ARG A 30 17.64 5.58 -3.87
CA ARG A 30 16.33 4.95 -3.68
C ARG A 30 16.22 4.20 -2.37
N GLU A 31 17.24 3.48 -1.92
CA GLU A 31 17.24 2.80 -0.61
C GLU A 31 17.20 3.78 0.58
N ARG A 32 17.77 4.99 0.45
CA ARG A 32 17.87 5.97 1.53
C ARG A 32 16.73 6.99 1.56
N PHE A 33 16.05 7.19 0.43
CA PHE A 33 14.83 8.02 0.31
C PHE A 33 13.54 7.20 0.21
N ALA A 34 13.63 5.87 0.08
CA ALA A 34 12.55 4.98 0.50
C ALA A 34 12.44 5.05 2.03
N PRO A 35 11.23 5.20 2.60
CA PRO A 35 11.02 5.00 4.01
C PRO A 35 11.60 3.64 4.40
N LYS A 36 12.48 3.71 5.38
CA LYS A 36 13.22 2.61 6.01
C LYS A 36 12.28 1.43 6.28
N ASP A 37 12.38 0.39 5.46
CA ASP A 37 12.25 -1.02 5.83
C ASP A 37 12.47 -1.87 4.59
N SER A 38 13.73 -2.24 4.33
CA SER A 38 14.06 -3.52 3.69
C SER A 38 15.54 -3.79 3.83
N VAL A 39 15.83 -4.62 4.81
CA VAL A 39 17.09 -5.32 4.99
C VAL A 39 17.43 -6.08 3.71
N THR A 40 18.67 -5.90 3.28
CA THR A 40 19.39 -6.75 2.33
C THR A 40 19.23 -8.24 2.67
N GLN A 41 18.60 -9.03 1.80
CA GLN A 41 18.94 -10.45 1.59
C GLN A 41 18.78 -10.76 0.10
N VAL A 42 19.85 -10.62 -0.69
CA VAL A 42 20.63 -11.75 -1.25
C VAL A 42 19.87 -13.07 -1.36
N VAL A 43 19.63 -13.46 -2.61
CA VAL A 43 19.56 -14.83 -3.15
C VAL A 43 19.61 -15.95 -2.12
N ALA A 44 18.45 -16.54 -1.85
CA ALA A 44 18.34 -17.95 -1.45
C ALA A 44 17.05 -18.50 -2.04
N GLU A 45 17.18 -19.37 -3.03
CA GLU A 45 16.18 -20.36 -3.39
C GLU A 45 15.90 -21.21 -2.15
N GLN A 46 14.93 -20.81 -1.32
CA GLN A 46 14.31 -21.71 -0.35
C GLN A 46 12.83 -21.42 -0.27
N ALA A 47 12.06 -22.43 -0.68
CA ALA A 47 10.64 -22.57 -0.41
C ALA A 47 10.37 -22.27 1.07
N SER A 48 9.78 -21.11 1.34
CA SER A 48 9.07 -20.83 2.58
C SER A 48 7.88 -19.97 2.23
N ASN A 49 6.72 -20.61 2.36
CA ASN A 49 5.39 -20.11 2.10
C ASN A 49 5.01 -19.03 3.12
N VAL A 50 5.76 -17.93 3.14
CA VAL A 50 5.41 -16.73 3.89
C VAL A 50 4.71 -15.80 2.89
N PRO A 51 3.40 -15.57 3.02
CA PRO A 51 2.70 -14.68 2.11
C PRO A 51 3.34 -13.29 2.20
N ASN A 52 3.65 -12.70 1.04
CA ASN A 52 4.11 -11.32 0.95
C ASN A 52 2.97 -10.40 1.36
N THR A 53 2.89 -10.07 2.66
CA THR A 53 1.83 -9.25 3.24
C THR A 53 2.17 -7.78 3.11
N VAL A 54 1.27 -7.00 2.53
CA VAL A 54 1.41 -5.56 2.30
C VAL A 54 0.17 -4.85 2.85
N PHE A 55 0.38 -3.63 3.36
CA PHE A 55 -0.73 -2.77 3.79
C PHE A 55 -1.54 -2.29 2.59
N VAL A 56 -2.88 -2.30 2.71
CA VAL A 56 -3.78 -1.78 1.67
C VAL A 56 -3.63 -0.26 1.52
N LEU A 57 -3.50 0.42 2.66
CA LEU A 57 -3.22 1.85 2.78
C LEU A 57 -1.83 2.04 3.37
N SER A 58 -1.10 3.08 2.93
CA SER A 58 0.20 3.38 3.51
C SER A 58 0.09 3.62 5.02
N PRO A 59 0.94 3.01 5.86
CA PRO A 59 0.85 3.15 7.32
C PRO A 59 1.07 4.59 7.79
N ASP A 60 1.89 5.35 7.05
CA ASP A 60 2.20 6.76 7.32
C ASP A 60 1.09 7.74 6.89
N LEU A 61 -0.02 7.22 6.32
CA LEU A 61 -1.11 8.05 5.84
C LEU A 61 -1.94 8.60 7.00
N PHE A 62 -1.88 9.90 7.26
CA PHE A 62 -2.78 10.53 8.22
C PHE A 62 -4.16 10.75 7.61
N ILE A 63 -5.08 9.79 7.81
CA ILE A 63 -6.45 9.82 7.28
C ILE A 63 -7.25 10.95 7.97
N GLN A 64 -7.93 11.77 7.18
CA GLN A 64 -8.85 12.83 7.66
C GLN A 64 -10.31 12.54 7.32
N ARG A 65 -10.55 11.88 6.19
CA ARG A 65 -11.88 11.54 5.71
C ARG A 65 -11.81 10.26 4.90
N VAL A 66 -12.78 9.38 5.09
CA VAL A 66 -12.97 8.17 4.28
C VAL A 66 -14.38 8.17 3.73
N VAL A 67 -14.53 8.10 2.42
CA VAL A 67 -15.83 8.06 1.74
C VAL A 67 -16.06 6.63 1.27
N PHE A 68 -17.08 5.98 1.85
CA PHE A 68 -17.56 4.68 1.45
C PHE A 68 -18.76 4.83 0.51
N PRO A 69 -19.18 3.77 -0.20
CA PRO A 69 -20.34 3.83 -1.09
C PRO A 69 -21.64 4.30 -0.40
N HIS A 70 -21.82 4.01 0.89
CA HIS A 70 -23.07 4.25 1.61
C HIS A 70 -22.96 5.23 2.79
N PHE A 71 -21.74 5.55 3.23
CA PHE A 71 -21.52 6.45 4.36
C PHE A 71 -20.14 7.12 4.26
N THR A 72 -19.91 8.14 5.05
CA THR A 72 -18.62 8.85 5.11
C THR A 72 -18.17 8.96 6.55
N LEU A 73 -16.88 8.74 6.77
CA LEU A 73 -16.22 9.01 8.03
C LEU A 73 -15.42 10.30 7.89
N LYS A 74 -15.56 11.23 8.82
CA LYS A 74 -14.81 12.49 8.83
C LYS A 74 -14.30 12.77 10.24
N GLN A 75 -13.07 13.23 10.34
CA GLN A 75 -12.53 13.75 11.58
C GLN A 75 -13.02 15.20 11.79
N SER A 76 -13.67 15.47 12.92
CA SER A 76 -14.12 16.80 13.32
C SER A 76 -13.81 17.02 14.80
N ASN A 77 -13.13 18.12 15.13
CA ASN A 77 -12.71 18.46 16.50
C ASN A 77 -11.94 17.33 17.22
N GLY A 78 -11.10 16.60 16.48
CA GLY A 78 -10.33 15.47 17.02
C GLY A 78 -11.11 14.17 17.22
N GLN A 79 -12.41 14.16 16.95
CA GLN A 79 -13.28 12.97 17.05
C GLN A 79 -13.68 12.49 15.65
N TRP A 80 -13.74 11.17 15.48
CA TRP A 80 -14.25 10.58 14.23
C TRP A 80 -15.77 10.52 14.27
N GLN A 81 -16.40 11.02 13.21
CA GLN A 81 -17.85 11.03 13.05
C GLN A 81 -18.22 10.31 11.77
N SER A 82 -19.28 9.51 11.82
CA SER A 82 -19.88 8.88 10.66
C SER A 82 -21.11 9.67 10.20
N SER A 83 -21.35 9.75 8.90
CA SER A 83 -22.60 10.30 8.35
C SER A 83 -23.82 9.45 8.67
N SER A 84 -23.61 8.18 9.04
CA SER A 84 -24.66 7.19 9.28
C SER A 84 -24.42 6.48 10.61
N ASN A 85 -25.50 6.00 11.25
CA ASN A 85 -25.37 5.23 12.48
C ASN A 85 -24.84 3.82 12.16
N LEU A 86 -23.67 3.48 12.68
CA LEU A 86 -22.97 2.21 12.42
C LEU A 86 -22.98 1.35 13.69
N SER A 87 -22.85 0.03 13.53
CA SER A 87 -22.73 -0.90 14.66
C SER A 87 -21.44 -0.75 15.47
N ILE A 88 -20.43 -0.09 14.91
CA ILE A 88 -19.13 0.18 15.54
C ILE A 88 -18.80 1.67 15.52
N SER A 89 -17.86 2.09 16.36
CA SER A 89 -17.43 3.49 16.37
C SER A 89 -16.69 3.87 15.08
N ALA A 90 -16.88 5.11 14.62
CA ALA A 90 -16.19 5.62 13.43
C ALA A 90 -14.66 5.58 13.58
N SER A 91 -14.14 5.84 14.79
CA SER A 91 -12.72 5.75 15.10
C SER A 91 -12.17 4.34 14.96
N GLU A 92 -12.91 3.35 15.46
CA GLU A 92 -12.51 1.95 15.35
C GLU A 92 -12.49 1.50 13.89
N LEU A 93 -13.50 1.88 13.11
CA LEU A 93 -13.54 1.55 11.68
C LEU A 93 -12.35 2.15 10.93
N VAL A 94 -12.00 3.41 11.18
CA VAL A 94 -10.80 4.02 10.58
C VAL A 94 -9.53 3.27 10.98
N GLN A 95 -9.39 2.89 12.26
CA GLN A 95 -8.23 2.11 12.72
C GLN A 95 -8.14 0.75 12.04
N ARG A 96 -9.27 0.05 11.82
CA ARG A 96 -9.31 -1.22 11.09
C ARG A 96 -8.80 -1.05 9.65
N TRP A 97 -9.23 0.00 8.97
CA TRP A 97 -8.79 0.32 7.61
C TRP A 97 -7.31 0.74 7.54
N GLN A 98 -6.83 1.51 8.51
CA GLN A 98 -5.43 1.95 8.61
C GLN A 98 -4.47 0.76 8.77
N HIS A 99 -4.87 -0.27 9.52
CA HIS A 99 -4.05 -1.47 9.78
C HIS A 99 -4.38 -2.63 8.85
N LEU A 100 -5.16 -2.39 7.80
CA LEU A 100 -5.58 -3.45 6.90
C LEU A 100 -4.40 -3.96 6.08
N GLN A 101 -4.09 -5.23 6.26
CA GLN A 101 -3.01 -5.92 5.55
C GLN A 101 -3.59 -7.11 4.80
N GLY A 102 -2.98 -7.43 3.67
CA GLY A 102 -3.34 -8.59 2.89
C GLY A 102 -2.17 -9.10 2.07
N THR A 103 -2.40 -10.19 1.36
CA THR A 103 -1.38 -10.81 0.51
C THR A 103 -1.42 -10.19 -0.88
N VAL A 104 -0.24 -9.85 -1.42
CA VAL A 104 -0.15 -9.38 -2.80
C VAL A 104 -0.56 -10.50 -3.75
N VAL A 105 -1.46 -10.17 -4.68
CA VAL A 105 -1.92 -11.08 -5.73
C VAL A 105 -1.17 -10.76 -7.01
N ASP A 106 -0.60 -11.78 -7.64
CA ASP A 106 0.13 -11.64 -8.89
C ASP A 106 -0.81 -11.45 -10.10
N GLU A 107 -0.27 -10.88 -11.17
CA GLU A 107 -1.04 -10.53 -12.37
C GLU A 107 -1.66 -11.77 -13.05
N ALA A 108 -0.98 -12.92 -12.97
CA ALA A 108 -1.48 -14.18 -13.50
C ALA A 108 -2.74 -14.65 -12.75
N THR A 109 -2.79 -14.51 -11.42
CA THR A 109 -3.98 -14.83 -10.63
C THR A 109 -5.09 -13.81 -10.86
N ILE A 110 -4.77 -12.51 -10.95
CA ILE A 110 -5.75 -11.46 -11.28
C ILE A 110 -6.39 -11.70 -12.64
N SER A 111 -5.62 -12.11 -13.64
CA SER A 111 -6.15 -12.42 -14.98
C SER A 111 -7.18 -13.55 -14.97
N LYS A 112 -7.04 -14.53 -14.06
CA LYS A 112 -8.02 -15.60 -13.87
C LYS A 112 -9.23 -15.14 -13.08
N LEU A 113 -9.03 -14.31 -12.06
CA LEU A 113 -10.08 -13.79 -11.19
C LEU A 113 -10.96 -12.75 -11.91
N SER A 114 -10.40 -11.95 -12.82
CA SER A 114 -11.09 -10.85 -13.51
C SER A 114 -12.39 -11.27 -14.19
N LEU A 115 -12.44 -12.51 -14.71
CA LEU A 115 -13.61 -13.11 -15.35
C LEU A 115 -14.79 -13.34 -14.40
N GLN A 116 -14.53 -13.36 -13.09
CA GLN A 116 -15.52 -13.67 -12.04
C GLN A 116 -15.65 -12.53 -11.02
N LEU A 117 -15.04 -11.37 -11.28
CA LEU A 117 -15.11 -10.26 -10.34
C LEU A 117 -16.54 -9.69 -10.30
N PRO A 118 -17.10 -9.52 -9.09
CA PRO A 118 -18.36 -8.81 -8.94
C PRO A 118 -18.19 -7.32 -9.28
N PRO A 119 -19.29 -6.53 -9.33
CA PRO A 119 -19.19 -5.09 -9.47
C PRO A 119 -18.25 -4.47 -8.42
N PRO A 120 -17.31 -3.60 -8.83
CA PRO A 120 -16.40 -2.96 -7.88
C PRO A 120 -17.12 -1.94 -7.01
N GLN A 121 -16.64 -1.79 -5.78
CA GLN A 121 -16.93 -0.68 -4.90
C GLN A 121 -15.72 0.25 -4.85
N THR A 122 -15.97 1.56 -4.77
CA THR A 122 -14.90 2.55 -4.62
C THR A 122 -14.93 3.11 -3.21
N VAL A 123 -13.77 3.11 -2.57
CA VAL A 123 -13.54 3.78 -1.28
C VAL A 123 -12.51 4.88 -1.49
N GLU A 124 -12.85 6.11 -1.13
CA GLU A 124 -11.95 7.25 -1.26
C GLU A 124 -11.37 7.63 0.10
N VAL A 125 -10.04 7.65 0.20
CA VAL A 125 -9.32 7.98 1.42
C VAL A 125 -8.61 9.31 1.24
N TRP A 126 -8.97 10.29 2.06
CA TRP A 126 -8.40 11.63 2.06
C TRP A 126 -7.35 11.74 3.16
N GLY A 127 -6.08 11.88 2.77
CA GLY A 127 -4.98 12.17 3.68
C GLY A 127 -4.82 13.66 3.98
N LYS A 128 -4.26 13.99 5.15
CA LYS A 128 -3.99 15.37 5.57
C LYS A 128 -3.04 16.15 4.64
N GLN A 129 -2.11 15.44 4.00
CA GLN A 129 -1.04 16.03 3.19
C GLN A 129 -1.29 15.89 1.68
N GLN A 130 -2.48 15.41 1.26
CA GLN A 130 -2.78 15.08 -0.13
C GLN A 130 -3.89 15.99 -0.65
N ALA A 131 -3.71 16.53 -1.86
CA ALA A 131 -4.71 17.35 -2.53
C ALA A 131 -5.83 16.50 -3.16
N GLU A 132 -5.51 15.26 -3.53
CA GLU A 132 -6.44 14.31 -4.15
C GLU A 132 -6.66 13.09 -3.25
N PRO A 133 -7.85 12.46 -3.30
CA PRO A 133 -8.11 11.23 -2.57
C PRO A 133 -7.38 10.04 -3.19
N ILE A 134 -6.90 9.14 -2.33
CA ILE A 134 -6.52 7.80 -2.75
C ILE A 134 -7.81 7.02 -3.02
N ARG A 135 -8.01 6.60 -4.27
CA ARG A 135 -9.15 5.79 -4.69
C ARG A 135 -8.78 4.32 -4.60
N LEU A 136 -9.41 3.60 -3.68
CA LEU A 136 -9.32 2.15 -3.58
C LEU A 136 -10.48 1.51 -4.32
N THR A 137 -10.17 0.54 -5.18
CA THR A 137 -11.20 -0.34 -5.77
C THR A 137 -11.28 -1.61 -4.96
N VAL A 138 -12.49 -1.99 -4.55
CA VAL A 138 -12.76 -3.10 -3.65
C VAL A 138 -13.72 -4.07 -4.32
N TYR A 139 -13.40 -5.36 -4.32
CA TYR A 139 -14.26 -6.43 -4.81
C TYR A 139 -14.58 -7.39 -3.67
N ALA A 140 -15.87 -7.66 -3.47
CA ALA A 140 -16.37 -8.57 -2.44
C ALA A 140 -16.46 -10.01 -2.98
N LEU A 141 -15.44 -10.83 -2.80
CA LEU A 141 -15.52 -12.25 -3.18
C LEU A 141 -16.03 -13.10 -2.00
N PRO A 142 -16.60 -14.30 -2.24
CA PRO A 142 -17.20 -15.11 -1.18
C PRO A 142 -16.27 -15.52 -0.03
N LYS A 143 -14.95 -15.50 -0.22
CA LYS A 143 -13.96 -15.95 0.77
C LYS A 143 -13.01 -14.85 1.24
N PHE A 144 -12.86 -13.79 0.46
CA PHE A 144 -11.88 -12.73 0.70
C PHE A 144 -12.28 -11.47 -0.06
N TRP A 145 -11.67 -10.37 0.32
CA TRP A 145 -11.81 -9.08 -0.34
C TRP A 145 -10.60 -8.85 -1.22
N LEU A 146 -10.82 -8.38 -2.44
CA LEU A 146 -9.73 -8.01 -3.33
C LEU A 146 -9.69 -6.49 -3.46
N PHE A 147 -8.55 -5.92 -3.12
CA PHE A 147 -8.29 -4.49 -3.18
C PHE A 147 -7.34 -4.16 -4.33
N ASN A 148 -7.57 -3.02 -4.96
CA ASN A 148 -6.63 -2.38 -5.86
C ASN A 148 -6.40 -0.95 -5.42
N ASN A 149 -5.16 -0.62 -5.07
CA ASN A 149 -4.73 0.72 -4.63
C ASN A 149 -3.99 1.51 -5.72
N GLY A 150 -4.04 1.04 -6.98
CA GLY A 150 -3.34 1.59 -8.13
C GLY A 150 -1.92 1.06 -8.32
N GLN A 151 -1.29 0.51 -7.26
CA GLN A 151 0.04 -0.07 -7.33
C GLN A 151 0.02 -1.59 -7.31
N HIS A 152 -0.77 -2.17 -6.40
CA HIS A 152 -0.82 -3.60 -6.17
C HIS A 152 -2.25 -4.07 -6.00
N TRP A 153 -2.47 -5.33 -6.36
CA TRP A 153 -3.66 -6.07 -5.99
C TRP A 153 -3.41 -6.80 -4.67
N VAL A 154 -4.32 -6.63 -3.71
CA VAL A 154 -4.15 -7.16 -2.35
C VAL A 154 -5.39 -7.95 -1.94
N ALA A 155 -5.21 -9.22 -1.60
CA ALA A 155 -6.26 -10.07 -1.07
C ALA A 155 -6.28 -10.03 0.47
N VAL A 156 -7.45 -9.74 1.04
CA VAL A 156 -7.64 -9.61 2.49
C VAL A 156 -8.77 -10.52 2.94
N SER A 157 -8.49 -11.40 3.90
CA SER A 157 -9.49 -12.34 4.43
C SER A 157 -10.02 -11.83 5.77
N VAL A 158 -10.99 -10.93 5.71
CA VAL A 158 -11.73 -10.42 6.88
C VAL A 158 -13.23 -10.57 6.65
N ALA A 159 -13.99 -10.59 7.74
CA ALA A 159 -15.44 -10.62 7.68
C ALA A 159 -16.00 -9.35 7.02
N GLU A 160 -17.19 -9.43 6.42
CA GLU A 160 -17.80 -8.30 5.72
C GLU A 160 -18.07 -7.11 6.64
N ASP A 161 -18.62 -7.38 7.82
CA ASP A 161 -18.89 -6.41 8.88
C ASP A 161 -17.61 -5.78 9.46
N TYR A 162 -16.45 -6.39 9.21
CA TYR A 162 -15.16 -5.81 9.60
C TYR A 162 -14.84 -4.55 8.79
N LEU A 163 -15.13 -4.57 7.47
CA LEU A 163 -14.83 -3.49 6.52
C LEU A 163 -16.02 -2.57 6.30
N PHE A 164 -17.23 -3.14 6.24
CA PHE A 164 -18.48 -2.47 5.94
C PHE A 164 -19.51 -2.82 7.01
N PRO A 165 -19.45 -2.16 8.19
CA PRO A 165 -20.39 -2.45 9.27
C PRO A 165 -21.82 -2.10 8.86
N THR A 166 -22.77 -2.91 9.33
CA THR A 166 -24.20 -2.68 9.12
C THR A 166 -24.64 -1.34 9.71
N SER A 167 -25.43 -0.60 8.95
CA SER A 167 -26.07 0.60 9.50
C SER A 167 -27.18 0.19 10.48
N LEU A 168 -27.13 0.73 11.70
CA LEU A 168 -28.20 0.61 12.67
C LEU A 168 -29.33 1.55 12.22
N SER A 169 -30.20 1.03 11.35
CA SER A 169 -31.48 1.68 11.06
C SER A 169 -32.25 1.82 12.38
N ASN A 170 -32.49 3.06 12.81
CA ASN A 170 -33.47 3.32 13.86
C ASN A 170 -34.85 3.03 13.24
N ASN A 171 -35.30 1.77 13.29
CA ASN A 171 -36.72 1.46 13.22
C ASN A 171 -37.37 2.17 14.40
N LYS A 172 -38.08 3.26 14.11
CA LYS A 172 -38.89 4.02 15.05
C LYS A 172 -40.33 4.00 14.57
#